data_AF-A0ABD4PL72-F1
#
_entry.id   AF-A0ABD4PL72-F1
#
_cell.length_a   1.000
_cell.length_b   1.000
_cell.length_c   1.000
_cell.angle_alpha   90.00
_cell.angle_beta   90.00
_cell.angle_gamma   90.00
#
_symmetry.space_group_name_H-M   'P 1'
#
loop_
_entity.id
_entity.type
_entity.pdbx_description
1 polymer ?
#
loop_
_entity_poly.entity_id
_entity_poly.type
_entity_poly.pdbx_seq_one_letter_code
_entity_poly.pdbx_strand_id
1 'polypeptide(L)'
;GEYTLTVRAINSYGQQGEPATTTFRINAPAAPASIELTPGYYQITAVPHLTVYDPTVQFEFWFSEAKIADTSQVETSARYLGTGSQWSVSGPHIKPGKDFWFYVRSVNLVGKSAFVEASGRASNDAEGYLDFFRGEIGKTHLAQGMWELIDNSQLDDEMAEMKTTITETRNEITQTVSKTLEDQSATIQQIQRVQTGTNHDLAALYMLKVQKTKNGIPYVAGIGAGIEDADGQPLSNILLQADRI
;
A
#
# COMPACT_ATOMS: atom_id res chain seq x y z
N GLY A 1 -25.35 -45.80 43.86
CA GLY A 1 -26.04 -45.37 45.09
C GLY A 1 -25.14 -44.54 45.99
N GLU A 2 -25.64 -44.21 47.17
CA GLU A 2 -24.87 -43.68 48.31
C GLU A 2 -24.23 -44.85 49.05
N TYR A 3 -22.93 -44.77 49.33
CA TYR A 3 -22.18 -45.81 50.02
C TYR A 3 -21.52 -45.22 51.26
N THR A 4 -21.47 -46.03 52.31
CA THR A 4 -20.77 -45.71 53.55
C THR A 4 -19.66 -46.73 53.74
N LEU A 5 -18.41 -46.29 53.71
CA LEU A 5 -17.26 -47.11 54.08
C LEU A 5 -17.01 -46.91 55.57
N THR A 6 -17.05 -47.99 56.34
CA THR A 6 -16.65 -47.99 57.75
C THR A 6 -15.47 -48.92 57.94
N VAL A 7 -14.38 -48.40 58.49
CA VAL A 7 -13.14 -49.14 58.78
C VAL A 7 -12.95 -49.23 60.28
N ARG A 8 -12.62 -50.42 60.78
CA ARG A 8 -12.25 -50.65 62.19
C ARG A 8 -10.95 -51.42 62.25
N ALA A 9 -10.03 -50.97 63.12
CA ALA A 9 -8.85 -51.75 63.45
C ALA A 9 -9.22 -52.87 64.43
N ILE A 10 -8.64 -54.05 64.23
CA ILE A 10 -8.77 -55.20 65.15
C ILE A 10 -7.36 -55.58 65.59
N ASN A 11 -7.12 -55.61 66.91
CA ASN A 11 -5.81 -56.02 67.43
C ASN A 11 -5.68 -57.56 67.47
N SER A 12 -4.49 -58.07 67.81
CA SER A 12 -4.20 -59.51 67.89
C SER A 12 -5.05 -60.28 68.92
N TYR A 13 -5.74 -59.57 69.82
CA TYR A 13 -6.65 -60.14 70.81
C TYR A 13 -8.13 -60.05 70.39
N GLY A 14 -8.42 -59.62 69.15
CA GLY A 14 -9.79 -59.51 68.63
C GLY A 14 -10.57 -58.28 69.11
N GLN A 15 -9.95 -57.36 69.84
CA GLN A 15 -10.61 -56.13 70.29
C GLN A 15 -10.69 -55.13 69.14
N GLN A 16 -11.87 -54.53 68.96
CA GLN A 16 -12.13 -53.54 67.93
C GLN A 16 -11.85 -52.13 68.45
N GLY A 17 -11.14 -51.32 67.67
CA GLY A 17 -11.03 -49.88 67.91
C GLY A 17 -12.26 -49.12 67.43
N GLU A 18 -12.26 -47.81 67.70
CA GLU A 18 -13.30 -46.90 67.22
C GLU A 18 -13.41 -46.91 65.68
N PRO A 19 -14.63 -46.92 65.10
CA PRO A 19 -14.83 -46.87 63.67
C PRO A 19 -14.42 -45.52 63.07
N ALA A 20 -13.74 -45.57 61.93
CA ALA A 20 -13.64 -44.45 61.01
C ALA A 20 -14.65 -44.65 59.88
N THR A 21 -15.50 -43.65 59.63
CA THR A 21 -16.56 -43.72 58.62
C THR A 21 -16.42 -42.58 57.62
N THR A 22 -16.61 -42.90 56.33
CA THR A 22 -16.72 -41.91 55.25
C THR A 22 -17.83 -42.32 54.27
N THR A 23 -18.46 -41.34 53.64
CA THR A 23 -19.54 -41.54 52.66
C THR A 23 -19.08 -41.14 51.26
N PHE A 24 -19.46 -41.90 50.24
CA PHE A 24 -19.15 -41.60 48.84
C PHE A 24 -20.26 -42.07 47.91
N ARG A 25 -20.33 -41.47 46.71
CA ARG A 25 -21.38 -41.72 45.71
C ARG A 25 -20.82 -42.51 44.53
N ILE A 26 -21.56 -43.52 44.08
CA ILE A 26 -21.32 -44.20 42.79
C ILE A 26 -22.62 -44.12 42.00
N ASN A 27 -22.82 -43.04 41.26
CA ASN A 27 -24.00 -42.82 40.42
C ASN A 27 -23.57 -42.32 39.05
N ALA A 28 -24.42 -42.53 38.03
CA ALA A 28 -24.31 -41.76 36.80
C ALA A 28 -24.37 -40.26 37.14
N PRO A 29 -23.64 -39.42 36.39
CA PRO A 29 -23.56 -38.01 36.71
C PRO A 29 -24.90 -37.32 36.41
N ALA A 30 -25.15 -36.19 37.08
CA ALA A 30 -26.27 -35.32 36.74
C ALA A 30 -26.07 -34.75 35.32
N ALA A 31 -27.16 -34.58 34.57
CA ALA A 31 -27.11 -33.89 33.29
C ALA A 31 -26.65 -32.44 33.47
N PRO A 32 -26.07 -31.80 32.42
CA PRO A 32 -25.81 -30.37 32.46
C PRO A 32 -27.08 -29.60 32.86
N ALA A 33 -26.94 -28.58 33.70
CA ALA A 33 -28.05 -27.72 34.06
C ALA A 33 -28.40 -26.75 32.93
N SER A 34 -27.38 -26.30 32.20
CA SER A 34 -27.52 -25.43 31.05
C SER A 34 -26.31 -25.59 30.11
N ILE A 35 -26.45 -25.10 28.89
CA ILE A 35 -25.36 -24.95 27.93
C ILE A 35 -25.32 -23.48 27.54
N GLU A 36 -24.24 -22.80 27.89
CA GLU A 36 -23.96 -21.45 27.44
C GLU A 36 -23.39 -21.51 26.02
N LEU A 37 -23.96 -20.70 25.11
CA LEU A 37 -23.50 -20.61 23.73
C LEU A 37 -22.93 -19.23 23.48
N THR A 38 -21.66 -19.16 23.08
CA THR A 38 -20.98 -17.92 22.69
C THR A 38 -20.91 -17.83 21.16
N PRO A 39 -21.60 -16.87 20.52
CA PRO A 39 -21.52 -16.64 19.09
C PRO A 39 -20.17 -16.04 18.67
N GLY A 40 -19.61 -16.52 17.56
CA GLY A 40 -18.45 -15.94 16.88
C GLY A 40 -18.68 -15.84 15.37
N TYR A 41 -17.73 -15.26 14.63
CA TYR A 41 -17.80 -15.20 13.17
C TYR A 41 -17.56 -16.58 12.57
N TYR A 42 -18.60 -17.13 11.93
CA TYR A 42 -18.57 -18.51 11.42
C TYR A 42 -18.23 -19.57 12.47
N GLN A 43 -18.57 -19.29 13.74
CA GLN A 43 -18.25 -20.12 14.88
C GLN A 43 -19.31 -20.01 15.97
N ILE A 44 -19.54 -21.11 16.70
CA ILE A 44 -20.28 -21.11 17.97
C ILE A 44 -19.50 -21.98 18.95
N THR A 45 -19.31 -21.48 20.18
CA THR A 45 -18.71 -22.25 21.28
C THR A 45 -19.78 -22.62 22.30
N ALA A 46 -19.78 -23.88 22.72
CA ALA A 46 -20.69 -24.41 23.72
C ALA A 46 -19.95 -24.75 25.02
N VAL A 47 -20.47 -24.25 26.14
CA VAL A 47 -19.93 -24.47 27.50
C VAL A 47 -21.06 -24.99 28.39
N PRO A 48 -21.08 -26.28 28.76
CA PRO A 48 -22.04 -26.84 29.70
C PRO A 48 -21.71 -26.45 31.14
N HIS A 49 -22.75 -26.22 31.94
CA HIS A 49 -22.64 -25.90 33.36
C HIS A 49 -23.46 -26.87 34.20
N LEU A 50 -22.90 -27.35 35.32
CA LEU A 50 -23.63 -28.18 36.29
C LEU A 50 -24.29 -27.32 37.37
N THR A 51 -25.41 -27.79 37.92
CA THR A 51 -26.06 -27.16 39.08
C THR A 51 -25.14 -27.17 40.30
N VAL A 52 -24.38 -28.25 40.46
CA VAL A 52 -23.39 -28.45 41.52
C VAL A 52 -22.11 -28.93 40.87
N TYR A 53 -21.01 -28.26 41.17
CA TYR A 53 -19.70 -28.64 40.64
C TYR A 53 -19.35 -30.08 41.06
N ASP A 54 -18.97 -30.90 40.07
CA ASP A 54 -18.45 -32.25 40.27
C ASP A 54 -17.19 -32.44 39.41
N PRO A 55 -15.99 -32.57 40.03
CA PRO A 55 -14.74 -32.69 39.31
C PRO A 55 -14.58 -34.03 38.58
N THR A 56 -15.42 -35.02 38.88
CA THR A 56 -15.38 -36.35 38.23
C THR A 56 -16.15 -36.39 36.92
N VAL A 57 -16.87 -35.31 36.60
CA VAL A 57 -17.69 -35.19 35.40
C VAL A 57 -16.88 -34.64 34.24
N GLN A 58 -17.04 -35.27 33.08
CA GLN A 58 -16.66 -34.76 31.77
C GLN A 58 -17.93 -34.59 30.93
N PHE A 59 -17.83 -33.86 29.82
CA PHE A 59 -18.97 -33.67 28.91
C PHE A 59 -18.66 -34.24 27.54
N GLU A 60 -19.61 -34.98 26.97
CA GLU A 60 -19.59 -35.40 25.58
C GLU A 60 -20.50 -34.47 24.75
N PHE A 61 -20.05 -34.09 23.55
CA PHE A 61 -20.69 -33.07 22.72
C PHE A 61 -21.10 -33.60 21.35
N TRP A 62 -22.30 -33.21 20.92
CA TRP A 62 -22.84 -33.47 19.59
C TRP A 62 -23.36 -32.18 18.97
N PHE A 63 -23.33 -32.14 17.64
CA PHE A 63 -23.75 -31.01 16.84
C PHE A 63 -24.68 -31.44 15.70
N SER A 64 -25.73 -30.66 15.47
CA SER A 64 -26.61 -30.81 14.31
C SER A 64 -26.97 -29.45 13.74
N GLU A 65 -27.11 -29.38 12.41
CA GLU A 65 -27.62 -28.20 11.72
C GLU A 65 -29.15 -28.06 11.78
N ALA A 66 -29.84 -29.08 12.27
CA ALA A 66 -31.29 -29.10 12.45
C ALA A 66 -31.66 -29.69 13.81
N LYS A 67 -32.80 -29.24 14.36
CA LYS A 67 -33.32 -29.79 15.61
C LYS A 67 -33.64 -31.28 15.43
N ILE A 68 -33.21 -32.09 16.39
CA ILE A 68 -33.57 -33.49 16.50
C ILE A 68 -34.80 -33.57 17.41
N ALA A 69 -35.89 -34.16 16.92
CA ALA A 69 -37.15 -34.22 17.66
C ALA A 69 -37.08 -35.14 18.88
N ASP A 70 -36.32 -36.23 18.79
CA ASP A 70 -36.13 -37.21 19.86
C ASP A 70 -34.66 -37.28 20.26
N THR A 71 -34.36 -36.87 21.50
CA THR A 71 -33.00 -36.87 22.06
C THR A 71 -32.34 -38.26 22.08
N SER A 72 -33.11 -39.35 22.00
CA SER A 72 -32.53 -40.70 21.88
C SER A 72 -31.83 -40.94 20.54
N GLN A 73 -32.14 -40.13 19.52
CA GLN A 73 -31.55 -40.22 18.18
C GLN A 73 -30.31 -39.33 18.01
N VAL A 74 -29.88 -38.63 19.07
CA VAL A 74 -28.71 -37.73 19.01
C VAL A 74 -27.45 -38.48 18.57
N GLU A 75 -27.23 -39.69 19.10
CA GLU A 75 -26.01 -40.46 18.77
C GLU A 75 -25.97 -40.95 17.32
N THR A 76 -27.11 -41.06 16.64
CA THR A 76 -27.21 -41.51 15.25
C THR A 76 -27.37 -40.37 14.25
N SER A 77 -28.01 -39.27 14.66
CA SER A 77 -28.43 -38.18 13.79
C SER A 77 -27.59 -36.91 13.93
N ALA A 78 -26.86 -36.74 15.05
CA ALA A 78 -25.95 -35.62 15.25
C ALA A 78 -24.49 -36.06 15.07
N ARG A 79 -23.64 -35.11 14.66
CA ARG A 79 -22.20 -35.32 14.56
C ARG A 79 -21.58 -35.26 15.95
N TYR A 80 -20.92 -36.33 16.37
CA TYR A 80 -20.09 -36.32 17.57
C TYR A 80 -18.89 -35.36 17.40
N LEU A 81 -18.70 -34.45 18.36
CA LEU A 81 -17.58 -33.51 18.38
C LEU A 81 -16.41 -34.02 19.22
N GLY A 82 -16.71 -34.66 20.35
CA GLY A 82 -15.71 -35.17 21.28
C GLY A 82 -16.10 -34.98 22.74
N THR A 83 -15.13 -35.15 23.63
CA THR A 83 -15.27 -34.96 25.08
C THR A 83 -14.43 -33.77 25.52
N GLY A 84 -14.92 -32.97 26.47
CA GLY A 84 -14.16 -31.83 27.01
C GLY A 84 -14.96 -30.99 27.99
N SER A 85 -14.43 -29.81 28.37
CA SER A 85 -15.15 -28.79 29.14
C SER A 85 -15.89 -27.79 28.25
N GLN A 86 -15.51 -27.68 26.98
CA GLN A 86 -16.15 -26.86 25.96
C GLN A 86 -15.85 -27.42 24.57
N TRP A 87 -16.67 -27.07 23.59
CA TRP A 87 -16.38 -27.33 22.18
C TRP A 87 -16.78 -26.16 21.30
N SER A 88 -15.99 -25.92 20.25
CA SER A 88 -16.30 -24.95 19.20
C SER A 88 -16.61 -25.67 17.90
N VAL A 89 -17.68 -25.24 17.24
CA VAL A 89 -17.96 -25.60 15.85
C VAL A 89 -17.76 -24.37 14.99
N SER A 90 -16.85 -24.46 14.03
CA SER A 90 -16.58 -23.40 13.06
C SER A 90 -16.65 -23.93 11.63
N GLY A 91 -16.85 -23.01 10.69
CA GLY A 91 -16.78 -23.30 9.26
C GLY A 91 -17.82 -22.55 8.42
N PRO A 92 -17.73 -22.68 7.08
CA PRO A 92 -18.55 -21.89 6.15
C PRO A 92 -20.05 -22.19 6.23
N HIS A 93 -20.44 -23.31 6.83
CA HIS A 93 -21.83 -23.69 7.07
C HIS A 93 -22.44 -23.01 8.30
N ILE A 94 -21.61 -22.50 9.22
CA ILE A 94 -22.01 -21.82 10.46
C ILE A 94 -22.33 -20.35 10.16
N LYS A 95 -23.33 -20.12 9.33
CA LYS A 95 -23.65 -18.78 8.81
C LYS A 95 -24.52 -17.96 9.79
N PRO A 96 -24.42 -16.62 9.76
CA PRO A 96 -25.37 -15.75 10.46
C PRO A 96 -26.82 -16.07 10.06
N GLY A 97 -27.74 -15.89 11.01
CA GLY A 97 -29.18 -16.04 10.78
C GLY A 97 -29.73 -17.47 10.74
N LYS A 98 -28.88 -18.51 10.87
CA LYS A 98 -29.30 -19.91 10.98
C LYS A 98 -29.14 -20.42 12.42
N ASP A 99 -30.13 -21.17 12.89
CA ASP A 99 -30.07 -21.89 14.17
C ASP A 99 -29.30 -23.19 14.03
N PHE A 100 -28.40 -23.44 14.98
CA PHE A 100 -27.64 -24.68 15.12
C PHE A 100 -27.86 -25.27 16.50
N TRP A 101 -27.77 -26.60 16.59
CA TRP A 101 -28.16 -27.34 17.78
C TRP A 101 -26.97 -28.09 18.38
N PHE A 102 -26.74 -27.88 19.66
CA PHE A 102 -25.78 -28.61 20.47
C PHE A 102 -26.52 -29.54 21.42
N TYR A 103 -26.04 -30.78 21.52
CA TYR A 103 -26.52 -31.74 22.50
C TYR A 103 -25.34 -32.18 23.35
N VAL A 104 -25.48 -32.04 24.66
CA VAL A 104 -24.40 -32.32 25.62
C VAL A 104 -24.93 -33.23 26.70
N ARG A 105 -24.12 -34.19 27.12
CA ARG A 105 -24.39 -35.00 28.31
C ARG A 105 -23.15 -35.11 29.18
N SER A 106 -23.37 -35.27 30.48
CA SER A 106 -22.34 -35.53 31.46
C SER A 106 -21.96 -37.01 31.42
N VAL A 107 -20.68 -37.30 31.60
CA VAL A 107 -20.14 -38.66 31.72
C VAL A 107 -19.13 -38.74 32.87
N ASN A 108 -19.11 -39.87 33.56
CA ASN A 108 -18.07 -40.23 34.52
C ASN A 108 -17.76 -41.73 34.39
N LEU A 109 -16.92 -42.29 35.27
CA LEU A 109 -16.56 -43.72 35.25
C LEU A 109 -17.74 -44.66 35.49
N VAL A 110 -18.86 -44.18 36.04
CA VAL A 110 -20.03 -44.97 36.42
C VAL A 110 -21.07 -45.01 35.31
N GLY A 111 -21.21 -43.92 34.54
CA GLY A 111 -22.20 -43.87 33.48
C GLY A 111 -22.35 -42.50 32.83
N LYS A 112 -23.48 -42.34 32.13
CA LYS A 112 -23.81 -41.15 31.35
C LYS A 112 -25.16 -40.58 31.78
N SER A 113 -25.30 -39.26 31.74
CA SER A 113 -26.57 -38.59 31.98
C SER A 113 -27.47 -38.63 30.73
N ALA A 114 -28.71 -38.15 30.87
CA ALA A 114 -29.52 -37.74 29.73
C ALA A 114 -28.87 -36.58 28.96
N PHE A 115 -29.30 -36.40 27.71
CA PHE A 115 -28.91 -35.25 26.90
C PHE A 115 -29.62 -33.98 27.32
N VAL A 116 -28.90 -32.87 27.17
CA VAL A 116 -29.41 -31.50 27.27
C VAL A 116 -29.14 -30.84 25.93
N GLU A 117 -30.12 -30.11 25.42
CA GLU A 117 -30.03 -29.42 24.14
C GLU A 117 -29.95 -27.90 24.34
N ALA A 118 -29.24 -27.23 23.43
CA ALA A 118 -29.28 -25.79 23.28
C ALA A 118 -29.15 -25.40 21.82
N SER A 119 -29.90 -24.38 21.42
CA SER A 119 -29.81 -23.78 20.08
C SER A 119 -29.09 -22.44 20.13
N GLY A 120 -28.21 -22.19 19.17
CA GLY A 120 -27.52 -20.91 19.04
C GLY A 120 -27.30 -20.54 17.58
N ARG A 121 -26.98 -19.26 17.37
CA ARG A 121 -26.63 -18.72 16.05
C ARG A 121 -25.18 -18.22 16.09
N ALA A 122 -24.54 -18.21 14.93
CA ALA A 122 -23.30 -17.46 14.77
C ALA A 122 -23.54 -15.97 15.04
N SER A 123 -22.47 -15.18 15.20
CA SER A 123 -22.61 -13.72 15.24
C SER A 123 -23.46 -13.24 14.07
N ASN A 124 -24.27 -12.20 14.27
CA ASN A 124 -25.03 -11.54 13.20
C ASN A 124 -24.65 -10.06 13.09
N ASP A 125 -23.49 -9.71 13.61
CA ASP A 125 -22.95 -8.36 13.56
C ASP A 125 -22.34 -8.13 12.16
N ALA A 126 -22.99 -7.28 11.37
CA ALA A 126 -22.63 -7.03 9.99
C ALA A 126 -21.31 -6.26 9.84
N GLU A 127 -21.04 -5.31 10.74
CA GLU A 127 -19.85 -4.46 10.69
C GLU A 127 -18.58 -5.27 10.97
N GLY A 128 -18.61 -6.08 12.02
CA GLY A 128 -17.58 -7.04 12.38
C GLY A 128 -17.36 -8.12 11.33
N TYR A 129 -18.40 -8.54 10.58
CA TYR A 129 -18.20 -9.39 9.40
C TYR A 129 -17.44 -8.66 8.28
N LEU A 130 -17.75 -7.40 8.00
CA LEU A 130 -17.01 -6.62 7.00
C LEU A 130 -15.54 -6.45 7.40
N ASP A 131 -15.28 -6.19 8.68
CA ASP A 131 -13.91 -6.10 9.21
C ASP A 131 -13.18 -7.43 9.19
N PHE A 132 -13.87 -8.52 9.54
CA PHE A 132 -13.35 -9.89 9.39
C PHE A 132 -12.95 -10.17 7.94
N PHE A 133 -13.81 -9.90 6.97
CA PHE A 133 -13.50 -10.13 5.56
C PHE A 133 -12.40 -9.20 5.05
N ARG A 134 -12.37 -7.93 5.47
CA ARG A 134 -11.27 -7.01 5.14
C ARG A 134 -9.94 -7.58 5.65
N GLY A 135 -9.91 -8.09 6.88
CA GLY A 135 -8.75 -8.75 7.46
C GLY A 135 -8.32 -9.99 6.67
N GLU A 136 -9.25 -10.91 6.37
CA GLU A 136 -8.96 -12.13 5.62
C GLU A 136 -8.50 -11.84 4.19
N ILE A 137 -9.15 -10.91 3.49
CA ILE A 137 -8.74 -10.46 2.15
C ILE A 137 -7.34 -9.85 2.23
N GLY A 138 -7.09 -8.98 3.21
CA GLY A 138 -5.79 -8.32 3.42
C GLY A 138 -4.63 -9.29 3.63
N LYS A 139 -4.87 -10.51 4.13
CA LYS A 139 -3.85 -11.56 4.30
C LYS A 139 -3.52 -12.31 3.00
N THR A 140 -4.29 -12.12 1.93
CA THR A 140 -4.07 -12.84 0.68
C THR A 140 -2.98 -12.17 -0.17
N HIS A 141 -2.29 -12.98 -0.99
CA HIS A 141 -1.38 -12.46 -2.02
C HIS A 141 -2.11 -11.61 -3.07
N LEU A 142 -3.43 -11.76 -3.23
CA LEU A 142 -4.23 -10.87 -4.06
C LEU A 142 -4.28 -9.46 -3.49
N ALA A 143 -4.48 -9.31 -2.18
CA ALA A 143 -4.41 -7.99 -1.55
C ALA A 143 -3.01 -7.41 -1.63
N GLN A 144 -1.96 -8.22 -1.41
CA GLN A 144 -0.58 -7.77 -1.56
C GLN A 144 -0.28 -7.31 -3.00
N GLY A 145 -0.63 -8.11 -4.02
CA GLY A 145 -0.44 -7.75 -5.43
C GLY A 145 -1.29 -6.54 -5.85
N MET A 146 -2.48 -6.38 -5.28
CA MET A 146 -3.27 -5.15 -5.46
C MET A 146 -2.60 -3.93 -4.81
N TRP A 147 -2.05 -4.07 -3.61
CA TRP A 147 -1.31 -2.99 -2.95
C TRP A 147 -0.06 -2.61 -3.74
N GLU A 148 0.69 -3.58 -4.28
CA GLU A 148 1.85 -3.34 -5.14
C GLU A 148 1.47 -2.66 -6.47
N LEU A 149 0.31 -3.01 -7.07
CA LEU A 149 -0.18 -2.35 -8.28
C LEU A 149 -0.74 -0.94 -8.03
N ILE A 150 -1.24 -0.67 -6.82
CA ILE A 150 -1.77 0.64 -6.40
C ILE A 150 -0.65 1.52 -5.82
N ASP A 151 0.47 0.93 -5.43
CA ASP A 151 1.63 1.65 -4.91
C ASP A 151 2.26 2.50 -6.01
N ASN A 152 1.94 3.79 -5.98
CA ASN A 152 2.46 4.80 -6.91
C ASN A 152 3.85 5.29 -6.51
N SER A 153 4.56 4.65 -5.58
CA SER A 153 5.92 5.02 -5.19
C SER A 153 6.89 5.11 -6.38
N GLN A 154 6.72 4.25 -7.40
CA GLN A 154 7.50 4.32 -8.63
C GLN A 154 7.21 5.59 -9.46
N LEU A 155 5.96 6.08 -9.45
CA LEU A 155 5.61 7.34 -10.11
C LEU A 155 6.28 8.53 -9.41
N ASP A 156 6.43 8.51 -8.09
CA ASP A 156 7.12 9.57 -7.35
C ASP A 156 8.62 9.63 -7.74
N ASP A 157 9.28 8.47 -7.88
CA ASP A 157 10.67 8.37 -8.32
C ASP A 157 10.85 8.84 -9.78
N GLU A 158 9.99 8.36 -10.70
CA GLU A 158 9.99 8.81 -12.10
C GLU A 158 9.73 10.31 -12.23
N MET A 159 8.84 10.87 -11.41
CA MET A 159 8.59 12.31 -11.36
C MET A 159 9.79 13.11 -10.81
N ALA A 160 10.51 12.56 -9.83
CA ALA A 160 11.72 13.19 -9.29
C ALA A 160 12.87 13.18 -10.32
N GLU A 161 13.04 12.08 -11.04
CA GLU A 161 14.00 11.98 -12.14
C GLU A 161 13.64 12.97 -13.27
N MET A 162 12.38 12.97 -13.70
CA MET A 162 11.89 13.88 -14.73
C MET A 162 12.08 15.35 -14.35
N LYS A 163 11.85 15.71 -13.08
CA LYS A 163 12.11 17.08 -12.57
C LYS A 163 13.60 17.45 -12.66
N THR A 164 14.48 16.49 -12.41
CA THR A 164 15.93 16.67 -12.53
C THR A 164 16.31 16.90 -13.99
N THR A 165 15.87 16.03 -14.90
CA THR A 165 16.11 16.16 -16.34
C THR A 165 15.57 17.47 -16.90
N ILE A 166 14.37 17.91 -16.49
CA ILE A 166 13.80 19.20 -16.89
C ILE A 166 14.68 20.36 -16.41
N THR A 167 15.23 20.26 -15.20
CA THR A 167 16.10 21.30 -14.63
C THR A 167 17.44 21.37 -15.37
N GLU A 168 18.05 20.23 -15.66
CA GLU A 168 19.28 20.15 -16.45
C GLU A 168 19.07 20.69 -17.87
N THR A 169 18.03 20.22 -18.55
CA THR A 169 17.65 20.71 -19.89
C THR A 169 17.44 22.22 -19.89
N ARG A 170 16.78 22.76 -18.85
CA ARG A 170 16.58 24.21 -18.70
C ARG A 170 17.90 24.96 -18.54
N ASN A 171 18.84 24.43 -17.77
CA ASN A 171 20.15 25.03 -17.58
C ASN A 171 20.97 25.00 -18.88
N GLU A 172 20.95 23.88 -19.59
CA GLU A 172 21.60 23.74 -20.90
C GLU A 172 21.04 24.72 -21.95
N ILE A 173 19.71 24.86 -22.01
CA ILE A 173 19.05 25.86 -22.87
C ILE A 173 19.51 27.27 -22.48
N THR A 174 19.49 27.59 -21.19
CA THR A 174 19.89 28.93 -20.70
C THR A 174 21.34 29.24 -21.07
N GLN A 175 22.25 28.29 -20.89
CA GLN A 175 23.66 28.44 -21.21
C GLN A 175 23.89 28.58 -22.73
N THR A 176 23.23 27.74 -23.53
CA THR A 176 23.36 27.76 -24.99
C THR A 176 22.84 29.06 -25.58
N VAL A 177 21.67 29.53 -25.11
CA VAL A 177 21.08 30.80 -25.53
C VAL A 177 21.99 31.97 -25.13
N SER A 178 22.51 31.99 -23.90
CA SER A 178 23.40 33.06 -23.42
C SER A 178 24.67 33.14 -24.26
N LYS A 179 25.33 32.00 -24.50
CA LYS A 179 26.53 31.94 -25.34
C LYS A 179 26.27 32.39 -26.77
N THR A 180 25.17 31.95 -27.37
CA THR A 180 24.80 32.36 -28.74
C THR A 180 24.55 33.87 -28.83
N LEU A 181 23.91 34.47 -27.81
CA LEU A 181 23.70 35.91 -27.75
C LEU A 181 25.01 36.69 -27.57
N GLU A 182 25.94 36.18 -26.76
CA GLU A 182 27.28 36.77 -26.61
C GLU A 182 28.07 36.72 -27.93
N ASP A 183 28.11 35.57 -28.60
CA ASP A 183 28.80 35.39 -29.89
C ASP A 183 28.21 36.28 -30.99
N GLN A 184 26.87 36.39 -31.05
CA GLN A 184 26.17 37.30 -31.96
C GLN A 184 26.47 38.77 -31.65
N SER A 185 26.47 39.16 -30.38
CA SER A 185 26.81 40.52 -29.95
C SER A 185 28.23 40.90 -30.36
N ALA A 186 29.21 40.01 -30.15
CA ALA A 186 30.59 40.22 -30.57
C ALA A 186 30.71 40.39 -32.10
N THR A 187 29.99 39.55 -32.86
CA THR A 187 29.95 39.63 -34.33
C THR A 187 29.35 40.96 -34.80
N ILE A 188 28.24 41.41 -34.19
CA ILE A 188 27.60 42.69 -34.50
C ILE A 188 28.55 43.86 -34.22
N GLN A 189 29.24 43.84 -33.07
CA GLN A 189 30.24 44.87 -32.75
C GLN A 189 31.39 44.90 -33.77
N GLN A 190 31.85 43.75 -34.26
CA GLN A 190 32.87 43.69 -35.30
C GLN A 190 32.37 44.27 -36.63
N ILE A 191 31.14 43.93 -37.04
CA ILE A 191 30.51 44.50 -38.25
C ILE A 191 30.39 46.02 -38.13
N GLN A 192 29.96 46.53 -36.98
CA GLN A 192 29.86 47.98 -36.73
C GLN A 192 31.22 48.67 -36.87
N ARG A 193 32.29 48.07 -36.33
CA ARG A 193 33.66 48.61 -36.49
C ARG A 193 34.10 48.63 -37.95
N VAL A 194 33.88 47.54 -38.68
CA VAL A 194 34.26 47.44 -40.11
C VAL A 194 33.47 48.44 -40.95
N GLN A 195 32.14 48.54 -40.77
CA GLN A 195 31.33 49.52 -41.48
C GLN A 195 31.77 50.95 -41.19
N THR A 196 32.09 51.26 -39.94
CA THR A 196 32.61 52.57 -39.55
C THR A 196 33.94 52.83 -40.26
N GLY A 197 34.91 51.91 -40.17
CA GLY A 197 36.21 52.06 -40.84
C GLY A 197 36.09 52.21 -42.35
N THR A 198 35.33 51.34 -43.02
CA THR A 198 35.13 51.37 -44.48
C THR A 198 34.42 52.64 -44.93
N ASN A 199 33.46 53.18 -44.17
CA ASN A 199 32.81 54.45 -44.52
C ASN A 199 33.80 55.63 -44.44
N HIS A 200 34.65 55.67 -43.41
CA HIS A 200 35.71 56.67 -43.29
C HIS A 200 36.78 56.51 -44.40
N ASP A 201 37.14 55.29 -44.76
CA ASP A 201 38.16 55.01 -45.78
C ASP A 201 37.64 55.21 -47.23
N LEU A 202 36.37 54.91 -47.53
CA LEU A 202 35.76 55.16 -48.84
C LEU A 202 35.52 56.64 -49.09
N ALA A 203 35.18 57.42 -48.05
CA ALA A 203 35.17 58.87 -48.15
C ALA A 203 36.55 59.42 -48.58
N ALA A 204 37.63 58.69 -48.31
CA ALA A 204 38.99 59.06 -48.67
C ALA A 204 39.44 58.65 -50.10
N LEU A 205 38.56 58.12 -50.97
CA LEU A 205 38.92 57.66 -52.31
C LEU A 205 37.78 57.87 -53.34
N TYR A 206 37.71 59.02 -54.03
CA TYR A 206 37.57 59.12 -55.51
C TYR A 206 37.28 60.55 -56.04
N MET A 207 38.05 61.01 -57.04
CA MET A 207 37.59 62.01 -58.04
C MET A 207 38.17 61.69 -59.43
N LEU A 208 37.31 61.36 -60.42
CA LEU A 208 37.68 61.22 -61.83
C LEU A 208 37.14 62.42 -62.63
N LYS A 209 38.02 63.31 -63.10
CA LYS A 209 37.64 64.47 -63.92
C LYS A 209 38.05 64.24 -65.38
N VAL A 210 37.08 64.34 -66.30
CA VAL A 210 37.31 64.25 -67.75
C VAL A 210 36.83 65.54 -68.41
N GLN A 211 37.71 66.25 -69.12
CA GLN A 211 37.35 67.48 -69.83
C GLN A 211 37.62 67.31 -71.33
N LYS A 212 36.65 67.68 -72.18
CA LYS A 212 36.72 67.56 -73.65
C LYS A 212 36.55 68.92 -74.36
N THR A 213 37.31 69.15 -75.43
CA THR A 213 37.61 70.44 -76.11
C THR A 213 37.42 70.34 -77.64
N LYS A 214 36.98 71.38 -78.34
CA LYS A 214 37.12 71.40 -79.82
C LYS A 214 37.50 72.81 -80.24
N ASN A 215 38.53 72.90 -81.08
CA ASN A 215 39.15 74.12 -81.65
C ASN A 215 40.38 74.71 -80.91
N GLY A 216 41.29 73.87 -80.41
CA GLY A 216 42.71 74.26 -80.38
C GLY A 216 43.36 74.57 -79.02
N ILE A 217 43.24 73.63 -78.06
CA ILE A 217 44.24 73.27 -77.01
C ILE A 217 44.05 73.98 -75.65
N PRO A 218 44.17 73.31 -74.46
CA PRO A 218 44.53 71.91 -74.14
C PRO A 218 43.42 71.09 -73.44
N TYR A 219 43.75 69.83 -73.14
CA TYR A 219 42.92 68.74 -72.63
C TYR A 219 43.64 68.01 -71.49
N VAL A 220 43.06 67.92 -70.29
CA VAL A 220 43.62 67.13 -69.17
C VAL A 220 42.72 65.93 -68.88
N ALA A 221 43.29 64.73 -68.95
CA ALA A 221 42.76 63.54 -68.29
C ALA A 221 43.72 63.21 -67.14
N GLY A 222 43.22 63.30 -65.91
CA GLY A 222 44.00 63.05 -64.71
C GLY A 222 43.21 62.21 -63.72
N ILE A 223 43.93 61.41 -62.94
CA ILE A 223 43.37 60.72 -61.78
C ILE A 223 43.75 61.49 -60.52
N GLY A 224 42.75 61.79 -59.70
CA GLY A 224 42.93 62.41 -58.38
C GLY A 224 42.60 61.41 -57.29
N ALA A 225 43.46 61.32 -56.28
CA ALA A 225 43.17 60.62 -55.03
C ALA A 225 43.31 61.61 -53.88
N GLY A 226 42.29 61.71 -53.04
CA GLY A 226 42.27 62.67 -51.93
C GLY A 226 41.46 62.15 -50.75
N ILE A 227 41.94 62.49 -49.55
CA ILE A 227 41.35 62.13 -48.27
C ILE A 227 40.45 63.29 -47.82
N GLU A 228 39.22 63.01 -47.43
CA GLU A 228 38.29 63.98 -46.84
C GLU A 228 38.08 63.66 -45.35
N ASP A 229 37.86 64.69 -44.53
CA ASP A 229 37.43 64.54 -43.14
C ASP A 229 35.96 64.10 -43.08
N ALA A 230 35.50 63.65 -41.91
CA ALA A 230 34.11 63.25 -41.64
C ALA A 230 33.06 64.33 -41.98
N ASP A 231 33.48 65.60 -42.05
CA ASP A 231 32.66 66.77 -42.43
C ASP A 231 32.76 67.14 -43.94
N GLY A 232 33.37 66.29 -44.77
CA GLY A 232 33.50 66.50 -46.22
C GLY A 232 34.51 67.56 -46.64
N GLN A 233 35.43 67.94 -45.75
CA GLN A 233 36.52 68.88 -46.05
C GLN A 233 37.76 68.13 -46.55
N PRO A 234 38.40 68.54 -47.66
CA PRO A 234 39.58 67.85 -48.19
C PRO A 234 40.80 68.06 -47.29
N LEU A 235 41.34 66.97 -46.74
CA LEU A 235 42.51 66.95 -45.86
C LEU A 235 43.82 66.86 -46.63
N SER A 236 43.86 66.11 -47.72
CA SER A 236 45.03 66.00 -48.60
C SER A 236 44.61 65.50 -49.99
N ASN A 237 45.22 66.01 -51.05
CA ASN A 237 44.87 65.65 -52.43
C ASN A 237 46.13 65.53 -53.29
N ILE A 238 46.22 64.45 -54.06
CA ILE A 238 47.23 64.26 -55.10
C ILE A 238 46.51 64.20 -56.44
N LEU A 239 46.90 65.12 -57.33
CA LEU A 239 46.37 65.19 -58.69
C LEU A 239 47.48 64.83 -59.67
N LEU A 240 47.36 63.69 -60.33
CA LEU A 240 48.24 63.32 -61.44
C LEU A 240 47.59 63.71 -62.75
N GLN A 241 48.18 64.69 -63.42
CA GLN A 241 47.78 65.13 -64.74
C GLN A 241 48.74 64.53 -65.76
N ALA A 242 48.22 63.83 -66.76
CA ALA A 242 49.02 63.44 -67.91
C ALA A 242 48.97 64.58 -68.94
N ASP A 243 50.06 65.34 -69.05
CA ASP A 243 50.24 66.27 -70.16
C ASP A 243 50.79 65.48 -71.37
N ARG A 244 50.17 65.66 -72.55
CA ARG A 244 50.73 65.16 -73.81
C ARG A 244 51.28 66.37 -74.56
N ILE A 245 52.58 66.56 -74.43
CA ILE A 245 53.42 67.35 -75.34
C ILE A 245 54.46 66.41 -75.93
#